data_AF-A0A1H7LH86-F1
#
_entry.id   AF-A0A1H7LH86-F1
#
_cell.length_a   1.000
_cell.length_b   1.000
_cell.length_c   1.000
_cell.angle_alpha   90.00
_cell.angle_beta   90.00
_cell.angle_gamma   90.00
#
_symmetry.space_group_name_H-M   'P 1'
#
loop_
_entity.id
_entity.type
_entity.pdbx_description
1 polymer ?
#
loop_
_entity_poly.entity_id
_entity_poly.type
_entity_poly.pdbx_seq_one_letter_code
_entity_poly.pdbx_strand_id
1 'polypeptide(L)'
;MSNVRPGTAGATRACPHCKAVILETAAVCPSCKHHLRFDDSVTVSKREAQRQVPLKVEGTVLHPHDAEAYEYTAVVVIRDERGQEVDRHVVGVGALRAGEQRTFSLAVEMFPHTGGMAPRGKRRLS
;
A
#
# COMPACT_ATOMS: atom_id res chain seq x y z
N MET A 1 -21.89 22.18 12.62
CA MET A 1 -21.21 21.04 11.96
C MET A 1 -19.74 21.08 12.34
N SER A 2 -19.29 20.13 13.16
CA SER A 2 -17.90 20.05 13.61
C SER A 2 -17.01 19.57 12.46
N ASN A 3 -16.10 20.43 12.00
CA ASN A 3 -15.05 20.04 11.05
C ASN A 3 -14.31 18.82 11.61
N VAL A 4 -14.30 17.72 10.86
CA VAL A 4 -13.49 16.55 11.16
C VAL A 4 -12.03 17.02 11.20
N ARG A 5 -11.43 17.04 12.40
CA ARG A 5 -10.02 17.40 12.53
C ARG A 5 -9.21 16.37 11.75
N PRO A 6 -8.33 16.78 10.83
CA PRO A 6 -7.40 15.85 10.21
C PRO A 6 -6.56 15.28 11.35
N GLY A 7 -6.68 13.97 11.59
CA GLY A 7 -6.01 13.27 12.69
C GLY A 7 -4.48 13.35 12.60
N THR A 8 -3.79 12.48 13.31
CA THR A 8 -2.31 12.49 13.32
C THR A 8 -1.75 11.90 12.01
N ALA A 9 -0.74 12.54 11.40
CA ALA A 9 -0.13 12.07 10.16
C ALA A 9 0.49 10.68 10.36
N GLY A 10 0.20 9.74 9.46
CA GLY A 10 0.68 8.36 9.58
C GLY A 10 -0.07 7.51 10.60
N ALA A 11 -1.14 8.03 11.25
CA ALA A 11 -2.05 7.19 12.02
C ALA A 11 -2.68 6.11 11.13
N THR A 12 -2.72 4.88 11.64
CA THR A 12 -3.24 3.72 10.92
C THR A 12 -4.40 3.07 11.65
N ARG A 13 -5.25 2.38 10.89
CA ARG A 13 -6.33 1.51 11.40
C ARG A 13 -6.43 0.24 10.57
N ALA A 14 -7.14 -0.78 11.07
CA ALA A 14 -7.47 -1.96 10.27
C ALA A 14 -8.66 -1.65 9.34
N CYS A 15 -8.59 -2.12 8.09
CA CYS A 15 -9.72 -2.11 7.17
C CYS A 15 -10.85 -2.99 7.73
N PRO A 16 -12.11 -2.52 7.81
CA PRO A 16 -13.22 -3.33 8.32
C PRO A 16 -13.50 -4.56 7.45
N HIS A 17 -13.24 -4.50 6.14
CA HIS A 17 -13.53 -5.55 5.16
C HIS A 17 -12.46 -6.63 5.08
N CYS A 18 -11.19 -6.25 4.89
CA CYS A 18 -10.10 -7.20 4.64
C CYS A 18 -9.04 -7.23 5.74
N LYS A 19 -9.21 -6.45 6.81
CA LYS A 19 -8.28 -6.34 7.96
C LYS A 19 -6.89 -5.79 7.65
N ALA A 20 -6.57 -5.46 6.40
CA ALA A 20 -5.33 -4.78 6.03
C ALA A 20 -5.12 -3.50 6.87
N VAL A 21 -3.87 -3.24 7.28
CA VAL A 21 -3.51 -1.99 7.96
C VAL A 21 -3.42 -0.87 6.94
N ILE A 22 -4.21 0.19 7.14
CA ILE A 22 -4.37 1.31 6.23
C ILE A 22 -4.24 2.64 6.98
N LEU A 23 -4.01 3.74 6.26
CA LEU A 23 -4.09 5.06 6.87
C LEU A 23 -5.49 5.29 7.46
N GLU A 24 -5.57 5.85 8.67
CA GLU A 24 -6.84 6.18 9.33
C GLU A 24 -7.71 7.07 8.45
N THR A 25 -7.03 7.95 7.71
CA THR A 25 -7.63 8.90 6.80
C THR A 25 -8.19 8.20 5.55
N ALA A 26 -7.76 7.01 5.14
CA ALA A 26 -8.17 6.37 3.88
C ALA A 26 -9.71 6.26 3.73
N ALA A 27 -10.22 6.76 2.60
CA ALA A 27 -11.63 6.69 2.21
C ALA A 27 -11.95 5.43 1.39
N VAL A 28 -10.98 4.93 0.64
CA VAL A 28 -11.02 3.64 -0.08
C VAL A 28 -9.84 2.80 0.41
N CYS A 29 -10.05 1.50 0.62
CA CYS A 29 -8.97 0.60 1.01
C CYS A 29 -8.06 0.31 -0.20
N PRO A 30 -6.74 0.54 -0.13
CA PRO A 30 -5.84 0.22 -1.24
C PRO A 30 -5.73 -1.28 -1.51
N SER A 31 -5.99 -2.13 -0.50
CA SER A 31 -5.94 -3.58 -0.64
C SER A 31 -7.21 -4.17 -1.27
N CYS A 32 -8.39 -3.88 -0.70
CA CYS A 32 -9.64 -4.50 -1.17
C CYS A 32 -10.52 -3.58 -2.04
N LYS A 33 -10.11 -2.33 -2.28
CA LYS A 33 -10.82 -1.33 -3.11
C LYS A 33 -12.24 -0.98 -2.65
N HIS A 34 -12.65 -1.40 -1.46
CA HIS A 34 -13.95 -1.02 -0.88
C HIS A 34 -13.89 0.38 -0.26
N HIS A 35 -14.99 1.11 -0.37
CA HIS A 35 -15.20 2.38 0.35
C HIS A 35 -15.34 2.12 1.85
N LEU A 36 -14.61 2.88 2.66
CA LEU A 36 -14.42 2.64 4.09
C LEU A 36 -15.11 3.64 5.00
N ARG A 37 -15.51 4.79 4.44
CA ARG A 37 -16.14 5.89 5.16
C ARG A 37 -17.47 6.23 4.50
N PHE A 38 -18.40 6.70 5.33
CA PHE A 38 -19.59 7.44 4.91
C PHE A 38 -19.23 8.91 4.63
N ASP A 39 -18.04 9.18 4.08
CA ASP A 39 -17.71 10.52 3.59
C ASP A 39 -18.46 10.69 2.27
N ASP A 40 -19.16 11.81 2.09
CA ASP A 40 -19.88 12.08 0.83
C ASP A 40 -18.93 11.99 -0.37
N SER A 41 -19.47 11.55 -1.52
CA SER A 41 -18.70 11.29 -2.74
C SER A 41 -17.83 12.47 -3.20
N VAL A 42 -18.23 13.70 -2.89
CA VAL A 42 -17.47 14.93 -3.14
C VAL A 42 -16.17 14.97 -2.33
N THR A 43 -16.21 14.59 -1.06
CA THR A 43 -15.04 14.57 -0.17
C THR A 43 -14.06 13.49 -0.60
N VAL A 44 -14.56 12.31 -0.96
CA VAL A 44 -13.74 11.22 -1.51
C VAL A 44 -13.07 11.66 -2.81
N SER A 45 -13.83 12.22 -3.75
CA SER A 45 -13.31 12.70 -5.03
C SER A 45 -12.25 13.78 -4.88
N LYS A 46 -12.49 14.78 -4.01
CA LYS A 46 -11.51 15.85 -3.72
C LYS A 46 -10.19 15.30 -3.21
N ARG A 47 -10.25 14.26 -2.38
CA ARG A 47 -9.05 13.62 -1.85
C ARG A 47 -8.33 12.79 -2.90
N GLU A 48 -9.05 11.99 -3.68
CA GLU A 48 -8.45 11.21 -4.76
C GLU A 48 -7.76 12.12 -5.78
N ALA A 49 -8.31 13.33 -6.04
CA ALA A 49 -7.65 14.33 -6.87
C ALA A 49 -6.31 14.85 -6.31
N GLN A 50 -6.04 14.64 -5.01
CA GLN A 50 -4.76 15.00 -4.36
C GLN A 50 -3.78 13.83 -4.30
N ARG A 51 -4.15 12.65 -4.82
CA ARG A 51 -3.29 11.46 -4.81
C ARG A 51 -2.07 11.69 -5.69
N GLN A 52 -0.91 11.44 -5.12
CA GLN A 52 0.38 11.44 -5.80
C GLN A 52 0.90 10.01 -5.88
N VAL A 53 1.55 9.64 -6.98
CA VAL A 53 2.17 8.33 -7.16
C VAL A 53 3.64 8.51 -7.55
N PRO A 54 4.51 8.89 -6.60
CA PRO A 54 5.91 9.20 -6.90
C PRO A 54 6.73 7.98 -7.36
N LEU A 55 6.28 6.76 -7.06
CA LEU A 55 6.90 5.54 -7.57
C LEU A 55 5.82 4.60 -8.09
N LYS A 56 5.96 4.21 -9.36
CA LYS A 56 5.18 3.15 -10.00
C LYS A 56 6.10 2.28 -10.83
N VAL A 57 6.17 1.00 -10.50
CA VAL A 57 6.97 0.01 -11.22
C VAL A 57 6.06 -1.13 -11.63
N GLU A 58 6.19 -1.55 -12.87
CA GLU A 58 5.55 -2.76 -13.39
C GLU A 58 6.62 -3.62 -14.04
N GLY A 59 6.62 -4.90 -13.71
CA GLY A 59 7.57 -5.86 -14.22
C GLY A 59 6.89 -7.18 -14.49
N THR A 60 7.37 -7.86 -15.51
CA THR A 60 6.86 -9.17 -15.90
C THR A 60 7.97 -10.19 -15.80
N VAL A 61 7.66 -11.34 -15.22
CA VAL A 61 8.51 -12.52 -15.19
C VAL A 61 7.89 -13.54 -16.13
N LEU A 62 8.60 -13.85 -17.22
CA LEU A 62 8.26 -14.92 -18.14
C LEU A 62 9.14 -16.13 -17.83
N HIS A 63 8.51 -17.26 -17.53
CA HIS A 63 9.23 -18.50 -17.29
C HIS A 63 9.52 -19.22 -18.61
N PRO A 64 10.77 -19.66 -18.86
CA PRO A 64 11.11 -20.33 -20.11
C PRO A 64 10.23 -21.54 -20.41
N HIS A 65 9.95 -21.79 -21.69
CA HIS A 65 9.08 -22.89 -22.12
C HIS A 65 9.69 -24.28 -21.91
N ASP A 66 11.01 -24.36 -21.79
CA ASP A 66 11.81 -25.57 -21.65
C ASP A 66 12.37 -25.79 -20.24
N ALA A 67 11.98 -24.95 -19.27
CA ALA A 67 12.44 -25.04 -17.89
C ALA A 67 11.44 -25.75 -16.97
N GLU A 68 11.96 -26.44 -15.95
CA GLU A 68 11.17 -26.95 -14.81
C GLU A 68 10.52 -25.80 -14.03
N ALA A 69 9.53 -26.11 -13.18
CA ALA A 69 8.82 -25.09 -12.42
C ALA A 69 9.75 -24.36 -11.43
N TYR A 70 9.64 -23.03 -11.36
CA TYR A 70 10.37 -22.20 -10.39
C TYR A 70 9.46 -21.69 -9.30
N GLU A 71 9.91 -21.74 -8.06
CA GLU A 71 9.27 -21.07 -6.94
C GLU A 71 9.77 -19.63 -6.83
N TYR A 72 8.90 -18.72 -6.42
CA TYR A 72 9.23 -17.31 -6.22
C TYR A 72 8.70 -16.79 -4.89
N THR A 73 9.42 -15.81 -4.35
CA THR A 73 8.96 -14.96 -3.24
C THR A 73 9.16 -13.51 -3.64
N ALA A 74 8.07 -12.75 -3.68
CA ALA A 74 8.07 -11.31 -3.92
C ALA A 74 8.11 -10.57 -2.59
N VAL A 75 9.12 -9.71 -2.41
CA VAL A 75 9.36 -8.95 -1.18
C VAL A 75 9.45 -7.46 -1.50
N VAL A 76 8.83 -6.63 -0.67
CA VAL A 76 9.01 -5.18 -0.64
C VAL A 76 9.82 -4.82 0.59
N VAL A 77 10.91 -4.08 0.39
CA VAL A 77 11.78 -3.59 1.47
C VAL A 77 11.77 -2.06 1.41
N ILE A 78 11.47 -1.42 2.54
CA ILE A 78 11.50 0.03 2.69
C ILE A 78 12.76 0.39 3.45
N ARG A 79 13.59 1.28 2.91
CA ARG A 79 14.80 1.78 3.55
C ARG A 79 14.73 3.29 3.76
N ASP A 80 15.39 3.77 4.81
CA ASP A 80 15.55 5.20 5.07
C ASP A 80 16.70 5.81 4.25
N GLU A 81 16.96 7.10 4.44
CA GLU A 81 18.02 7.84 3.75
C GLU A 81 19.45 7.36 4.10
N ARG A 82 19.60 6.61 5.19
CA ARG A 82 20.87 5.99 5.62
C ARG A 82 21.02 4.56 5.10
N GLY A 83 20.04 4.07 4.35
CA GLY A 83 19.99 2.71 3.83
C GLY A 83 19.56 1.66 4.87
N GLN A 84 19.11 2.06 6.06
CA GLN A 84 18.63 1.16 7.10
C GLN A 84 17.24 0.64 6.74
N GLU A 85 17.00 -0.65 6.96
CA GLU A 85 15.69 -1.26 6.71
C GLU A 85 14.66 -0.78 7.74
N VAL A 86 13.61 -0.12 7.26
CA VAL A 86 12.49 0.42 8.05
C VAL A 86 11.35 -0.59 8.11
N ASP A 87 11.11 -1.32 7.03
CA ASP A 87 10.07 -2.34 6.94
C ASP A 87 10.41 -3.37 5.85
N ARG A 88 9.89 -4.58 6.01
CA ARG A 88 9.98 -5.68 5.05
C ARG A 88 8.67 -6.45 5.04
N HIS A 89 8.10 -6.61 3.85
CA HIS A 89 6.87 -7.36 3.65
C HIS A 89 7.01 -8.37 2.52
N VAL A 90 6.65 -9.62 2.79
CA VAL A 90 6.40 -10.62 1.77
C VAL A 90 5.01 -10.34 1.17
N VAL A 91 4.96 -10.03 -0.12
CA VAL A 91 3.70 -9.64 -0.81
C VAL A 91 3.14 -10.76 -1.68
N GLY A 92 3.92 -11.80 -1.95
CA GLY A 92 3.45 -12.99 -2.65
C GLY A 92 4.49 -14.10 -2.66
N VAL A 93 4.04 -15.33 -2.52
CA VAL A 93 4.84 -16.55 -2.71
C VAL A 93 4.08 -17.43 -3.68
N GLY A 94 4.77 -18.08 -4.60
CA GLY A 94 4.14 -18.95 -5.58
C GLY A 94 5.16 -19.69 -6.42
N ALA A 95 4.67 -20.25 -7.52
CA ALA A 95 5.50 -20.88 -8.53
C ALA A 95 5.07 -20.44 -9.94
N LEU A 96 5.98 -20.59 -10.90
CA LEU A 96 5.74 -20.46 -12.33
C LEU A 96 6.12 -21.76 -13.04
N ARG A 97 5.22 -22.25 -13.87
CA ARG A 97 5.46 -23.42 -14.75
C ARG A 97 5.99 -22.98 -16.12
N ALA A 98 6.45 -23.95 -16.91
CA ALA A 98 6.89 -23.78 -18.30
C ALA A 98 5.95 -22.86 -19.10
N GLY A 99 6.47 -21.74 -19.61
CA GLY A 99 5.72 -20.78 -20.42
C GLY A 99 4.72 -19.90 -19.65
N GLU A 100 4.59 -20.05 -18.32
CA GLU A 100 3.75 -19.15 -17.53
C GLU A 100 4.40 -17.78 -17.36
N GLN A 101 3.54 -16.78 -17.22
CA GLN A 101 3.95 -15.40 -17.02
C GLN A 101 3.25 -14.82 -15.78
N ARG A 102 3.98 -14.03 -15.00
CA ARG A 102 3.42 -13.20 -13.93
C ARG A 102 3.79 -11.75 -14.16
N THR A 103 2.82 -10.86 -13.96
CA THR A 103 3.06 -9.42 -13.87
C THR A 103 2.94 -9.00 -12.42
N PHE A 104 3.92 -8.22 -11.97
CA PHE A 104 3.99 -7.63 -10.64
C PHE A 104 3.95 -6.11 -10.80
N SER A 105 3.01 -5.48 -10.11
CA SER A 105 2.88 -4.02 -10.11
C SER A 105 3.02 -3.51 -8.68
N LEU A 106 3.89 -2.53 -8.48
CA LEU A 106 4.09 -1.82 -7.22
C LEU A 106 3.83 -0.33 -7.44
N ALA A 107 3.06 0.26 -6.53
CA ALA A 107 2.83 1.70 -6.50
C ALA A 107 2.97 2.22 -5.06
N VAL A 108 3.68 3.34 -4.91
CA VAL A 108 3.70 4.12 -3.67
C VAL A 108 2.75 5.27 -3.85
N GLU A 109 1.64 5.25 -3.12
CA GLU A 109 0.60 6.26 -3.17
C GLU A 109 0.70 7.19 -1.97
N MET A 110 0.72 8.49 -2.22
CA MET A 110 0.87 9.53 -1.21
C MET A 110 -0.27 10.51 -1.30
N PHE A 111 -0.67 11.02 -0.13
CA PHE A 111 -1.68 12.07 -0.01
C PHE A 111 -1.11 13.17 0.89
N PRO A 112 -1.32 14.45 0.57
CA PRO A 112 -0.98 15.52 1.49
C PRO A 112 -1.79 15.36 2.79
N HIS A 113 -1.13 15.58 3.93
CA HIS A 113 -1.79 15.57 5.22
C HIS A 113 -1.87 16.99 5.76
N THR A 114 -3.06 17.41 6.19
CA THR A 114 -3.33 18.78 6.67
C THR A 114 -3.41 18.89 8.20
N GLY A 115 -3.13 17.81 8.93
CA GLY A 115 -3.11 17.75 10.41
C GLY A 115 -1.70 17.69 11.01
N GLY A 116 -1.62 17.55 12.34
CA GLY A 116 -0.34 17.42 13.05
C GLY A 116 0.41 16.11 12.72
N MET A 117 1.74 16.10 12.83
CA MET A 117 2.57 14.94 12.49
C MET A 117 2.59 13.91 13.65
N ALA A 118 2.56 12.60 13.35
CA ALA A 118 2.82 11.60 14.41
C ALA A 118 4.25 11.73 14.93
N PRO A 119 4.48 11.47 16.23
CA PRO A 119 5.84 11.35 16.74
C PRO A 119 6.57 10.24 15.97
N ARG A 120 7.79 10.56 15.51
CA ARG A 120 8.69 9.58 14.89
C ARG A 120 9.00 8.48 15.90
N GLY A 121 8.55 7.27 15.63
CA GLY A 121 8.89 6.08 16.41
C GLY A 121 7.79 5.63 17.37
N LYS A 122 7.08 4.59 16.93
CA LYS A 122 6.60 3.41 17.68
C LYS A 122 5.42 2.82 16.93
N ARG A 123 5.67 2.29 15.73
CA ARG A 123 4.72 1.38 15.10
C ARG A 123 4.88 0.04 15.82
N ARG A 124 4.04 -0.25 16.82
CA ARG A 124 3.85 -1.64 17.26
C ARG A 124 3.12 -2.33 16.12
N LEU A 125 3.86 -3.10 15.32
CA LEU A 125 3.30 -4.17 14.53
C LEU A 125 2.88 -5.25 15.53
N SER A 126 1.58 -5.34 15.79
CA SER A 126 0.94 -6.51 16.39
C SER A 126 0.35 -7.35 15.28
#